data_AF-A0A7W1LKF2-F1
#
_entry.id   AF-A0A7W1LKF2-F1
#
_cell.length_a   1.000
_cell.length_b   1.000
_cell.length_c   1.000
_cell.angle_alpha   90.00
_cell.angle_beta   90.00
_cell.angle_gamma   90.00
#
_symmetry.space_group_name_H-M   'P 1'
#
loop_
_entity.id
_entity.type
_entity.pdbx_description
1 polymer ?
#
loop_
_entity_poly.entity_id
_entity_poly.type
_entity_poly.pdbx_seq_one_letter_code
_entity_poly.pdbx_strand_id
1 'polypeptide(L)'
;GMVDAAVGGKTAINVPAGKNLVGAFHPPAAVIADLQLLDSLPEAEYRSGLAEVVKCGFIADPVILQLLASDPTGRQQRTELVVRAVRVKADVVSEDLTDVGRREMLNYGHTLGHAIESASGYSVRHGEAISIGMVFAAQLARHAGLLDRDSASRHRELISAMALPTTYPGSLADLLPLMRVDKKTRGAQLRFVVLEDIGRPRILEGPDEELMAAAFADLMPLGTS
;
A
#
# COMPACT_ATOMS: atom_id res chain seq x y z
N GLY A 1 -0.36 9.77 8.15
CA GLY A 1 -0.93 11.13 8.33
C GLY A 1 -0.48 12.07 7.23
N MET A 2 0.68 12.70 7.40
CA MET A 2 1.21 13.77 6.51
C MET A 2 1.28 13.37 5.03
N VAL A 3 1.70 12.14 4.73
CA VAL A 3 1.95 11.67 3.35
C VAL A 3 0.75 11.00 2.68
N ASP A 4 -0.33 10.79 3.44
CA ASP A 4 -1.48 10.04 2.94
C ASP A 4 -2.79 10.60 3.49
N ALA A 5 -3.30 10.11 4.62
CA ALA A 5 -4.65 10.42 5.12
C ALA A 5 -5.07 11.90 5.16
N ALA A 6 -4.13 12.84 5.40
CA ALA A 6 -4.43 14.27 5.45
C ALA A 6 -4.65 14.91 4.06
N VAL A 7 -4.20 14.24 2.98
CA VAL A 7 -4.26 14.73 1.61
C VAL A 7 -5.31 13.91 0.85
N GLY A 8 -6.26 14.57 0.20
CA GLY A 8 -7.23 13.91 -0.69
C GLY A 8 -8.71 14.01 -0.31
N GLY A 9 -9.02 14.64 0.83
CA GLY A 9 -10.38 15.02 1.23
C GLY A 9 -11.33 13.87 1.57
N LYS A 10 -10.88 12.61 1.57
CA LYS A 10 -11.71 11.47 1.98
C LYS A 10 -11.79 11.43 3.50
N THR A 11 -12.99 11.60 4.05
CA THR A 11 -13.26 11.45 5.49
C THR A 11 -14.27 10.33 5.69
N ALA A 12 -14.08 9.51 6.73
CA ALA A 12 -14.98 8.42 7.03
C ALA A 12 -14.92 8.03 8.51
N ILE A 13 -15.99 7.38 8.98
CA ILE A 13 -16.11 6.78 10.31
C ILE A 13 -16.33 5.27 10.20
N ASN A 14 -15.96 4.56 11.26
CA ASN A 14 -16.24 3.14 11.41
C ASN A 14 -17.66 2.95 11.95
N VAL A 15 -18.35 1.93 11.46
CA VAL A 15 -19.67 1.50 11.94
C VAL A 15 -19.62 -0.01 12.23
N PRO A 16 -20.57 -0.58 12.99
CA PRO A 16 -20.55 -2.03 13.27
C PRO A 16 -20.50 -2.92 12.03
N ALA A 17 -20.99 -2.42 10.88
CA ALA A 17 -20.94 -3.12 9.60
C ALA A 17 -19.55 -3.14 8.92
N GLY A 18 -18.59 -2.30 9.36
CA GLY A 18 -17.24 -2.25 8.79
C GLY A 18 -16.51 -0.91 8.94
N LYS A 19 -15.23 -0.89 8.54
CA LYS A 19 -14.34 0.27 8.58
C LYS A 19 -14.65 1.24 7.45
N ASN A 20 -14.60 2.55 7.71
CA ASN A 20 -14.74 3.63 6.73
C ASN A 20 -15.99 3.56 5.82
N LEU A 21 -17.09 2.93 6.27
CA LEU A 21 -18.29 2.73 5.42
C LEU A 21 -19.19 3.97 5.32
N VAL A 22 -19.11 4.89 6.27
CA VAL A 22 -19.89 6.13 6.27
C VAL A 22 -18.92 7.31 6.22
N GLY A 23 -19.02 8.15 5.19
CA GLY A 23 -18.04 9.21 4.96
C GLY A 23 -18.47 10.25 3.93
N ALA A 24 -17.59 11.20 3.67
CA ALA A 24 -17.75 12.26 2.69
C ALA A 24 -16.42 12.62 2.01
N PHE A 25 -16.52 13.18 0.81
CA PHE A 25 -15.39 13.88 0.19
C PHE A 25 -15.46 15.36 0.57
N HIS A 26 -14.66 15.76 1.55
CA HIS A 26 -14.57 17.12 2.08
C HIS A 26 -13.09 17.51 2.27
N PRO A 27 -12.48 18.17 1.27
CA PRO A 27 -11.08 18.60 1.37
C PRO A 27 -10.90 19.70 2.42
N PRO A 28 -9.77 19.71 3.16
CA PRO A 28 -9.46 20.78 4.09
C PRO A 28 -9.10 22.07 3.36
N ALA A 29 -9.25 23.22 4.03
CA ALA A 29 -8.78 24.51 3.49
C ALA A 29 -7.24 24.55 3.34
N ALA A 30 -6.52 23.89 4.24
CA ALA A 30 -5.07 23.72 4.18
C ALA A 30 -4.64 22.48 5.00
N VAL A 31 -3.46 21.94 4.67
CA VAL A 31 -2.76 20.91 5.46
C VAL A 31 -1.43 21.48 5.91
N ILE A 32 -1.16 21.47 7.21
CA ILE A 32 0.12 21.91 7.79
C ILE A 32 0.87 20.67 8.27
N ALA A 33 1.94 20.31 7.58
CA ALA A 33 2.78 19.17 7.91
C ALA A 33 4.05 19.64 8.66
N ASP A 34 3.96 19.82 9.98
CA ASP A 34 5.11 20.15 10.81
C ASP A 34 5.98 18.91 11.06
N LEU A 35 7.15 18.87 10.40
CA LEU A 35 8.06 17.74 10.47
C LEU A 35 8.73 17.55 11.84
N GLN A 36 8.72 18.56 12.71
CA GLN A 36 9.25 18.43 14.08
C GLN A 36 8.41 17.46 14.91
N LEU A 37 7.12 17.32 14.60
CA LEU A 37 6.23 16.36 15.28
C LEU A 37 6.64 14.90 15.04
N LEU A 38 7.44 14.63 14.00
CA LEU A 38 7.98 13.29 13.73
C LEU A 38 9.08 12.89 14.72
N ASP A 39 9.71 13.85 15.42
CA ASP A 39 10.82 13.57 16.34
C ASP A 39 10.34 12.83 17.59
N SER A 40 9.10 13.05 18.02
CA SER A 40 8.48 12.34 19.14
C SER A 40 7.66 11.11 18.74
N LEU A 41 7.54 10.82 17.44
CA LEU A 41 6.70 9.73 16.95
C LEU A 41 7.36 8.38 17.29
N PRO A 42 6.63 7.40 17.85
CA PRO A 42 7.17 6.06 18.06
C PRO A 42 7.74 5.49 16.77
N GLU A 43 8.91 4.86 16.86
CA GLU A 43 9.66 4.36 15.71
C GLU A 43 8.82 3.42 14.80
N ALA A 44 7.99 2.57 15.39
CA ALA A 44 7.10 1.67 14.64
C ALA A 44 6.02 2.44 13.83
N GLU A 45 5.52 3.56 14.35
CA GLU A 45 4.55 4.41 13.63
C GLU A 45 5.23 5.20 12.51
N TYR A 46 6.48 5.64 12.73
CA TYR A 46 7.28 6.28 11.70
C TYR A 46 7.52 5.32 10.52
N ARG A 47 7.96 4.09 10.81
CA ARG A 47 8.16 3.04 9.80
C ARG A 47 6.87 2.66 9.09
N SER A 48 5.76 2.52 9.82
CA SER A 48 4.43 2.32 9.24
C SER A 48 4.10 3.44 8.23
N GLY A 49 4.43 4.69 8.53
CA GLY A 49 4.29 5.81 7.59
C GLY A 49 5.15 5.70 6.33
N LEU A 50 6.35 5.10 6.40
CA LEU A 50 7.22 4.91 5.24
C LEU A 50 6.64 3.94 4.21
N ALA A 51 5.73 3.03 4.60
CA ALA A 51 5.06 2.14 3.66
C ALA A 51 4.28 2.93 2.59
N GLU A 52 3.62 4.01 2.98
CA GLU A 52 2.90 4.90 2.05
C GLU A 52 3.86 5.72 1.18
N VAL A 53 5.03 6.08 1.73
CA VAL A 53 6.07 6.79 0.98
C VAL A 53 6.63 5.87 -0.11
N VAL A 54 7.07 4.65 0.23
CA VAL A 54 7.63 3.72 -0.75
C VAL A 54 6.58 3.31 -1.80
N LYS A 55 5.30 3.21 -1.40
CA LYS A 55 4.18 3.00 -2.34
C LYS A 55 4.17 4.07 -3.42
N CYS A 56 4.25 5.36 -3.04
CA CYS A 56 4.35 6.47 -3.98
C CYS A 56 5.55 6.32 -4.94
N GLY A 57 6.66 5.80 -4.42
CA GLY A 57 7.85 5.53 -5.22
C GLY A 57 7.66 4.44 -6.27
N PHE A 58 6.96 3.36 -5.91
CA PHE A 58 6.67 2.26 -6.83
C PHE A 58 5.64 2.62 -7.90
N ILE A 59 4.63 3.43 -7.57
CA ILE A 59 3.54 3.75 -8.50
C ILE A 59 3.79 4.98 -9.36
N ALA A 60 4.66 5.92 -8.96
CA ALA A 60 4.76 7.21 -9.66
C ALA A 60 6.13 7.90 -9.60
N ASP A 61 6.86 7.88 -8.48
CA ASP A 61 8.10 8.64 -8.32
C ASP A 61 9.32 7.77 -7.92
N PRO A 62 10.03 7.16 -8.89
CA PRO A 62 11.18 6.30 -8.62
C PRO A 62 12.33 6.98 -7.85
N VAL A 63 12.37 8.32 -7.79
CA VAL A 63 13.37 9.04 -6.97
C VAL A 63 13.16 8.74 -5.48
N ILE A 64 11.92 8.54 -5.03
CA ILE A 64 11.64 8.09 -3.67
C ILE A 64 12.36 6.76 -3.38
N LEU A 65 12.35 5.83 -4.33
CA LEU A 65 13.02 4.54 -4.18
C LEU A 65 14.54 4.69 -4.12
N GLN A 66 15.12 5.66 -4.85
CA GLN A 66 16.56 5.96 -4.79
C GLN A 66 16.95 6.54 -3.42
N LEU A 67 16.14 7.47 -2.89
CA LEU A 67 16.37 8.06 -1.58
C LEU A 67 16.28 7.00 -0.47
N LEU A 68 15.25 6.15 -0.50
CA LEU A 68 15.09 5.07 0.47
C LEU A 68 16.13 3.95 0.32
N ALA A 69 16.66 3.72 -0.89
CA ALA A 69 17.79 2.82 -1.07
C ALA A 69 19.08 3.35 -0.41
N SER A 70 19.28 4.68 -0.44
CA SER A 70 20.44 5.32 0.16
C SER A 70 20.35 5.45 1.69
N ASP A 71 19.15 5.67 2.21
CA ASP A 71 18.83 5.71 3.64
C ASP A 71 17.46 5.05 3.85
N PRO A 72 17.43 3.73 4.18
CA PRO A 72 16.19 3.01 4.42
C PRO A 72 15.40 3.51 5.63
N THR A 73 16.03 4.28 6.52
CA THR A 73 15.30 4.94 7.62
C THR A 73 14.52 6.14 7.11
N GLY A 74 14.83 6.67 5.93
CA GLY A 74 14.23 7.89 5.37
C GLY A 74 14.43 9.14 6.22
N ARG A 75 15.27 9.10 7.25
CA ARG A 75 15.41 10.20 8.23
C ARG A 75 16.25 11.34 7.69
N GLN A 76 17.32 11.03 6.95
CA GLN A 76 18.20 12.06 6.38
C GLN A 76 17.47 12.93 5.36
N GLN A 77 16.59 12.31 4.57
CA GLN A 77 15.86 12.95 3.47
C GLN A 77 14.36 13.10 3.78
N ARG A 78 13.96 13.12 5.06
CA ARG A 78 12.56 13.12 5.49
C ARG A 78 11.71 14.19 4.82
N THR A 79 12.24 15.40 4.69
CA THR A 79 11.52 16.54 4.10
C THR A 79 11.23 16.26 2.63
N GLU A 80 12.24 15.83 1.88
CA GLU A 80 12.09 15.53 0.45
C GLU A 80 11.14 14.36 0.21
N LEU A 81 11.24 13.30 1.03
CA LEU A 81 10.34 12.15 0.96
C LEU A 81 8.88 12.54 1.22
N VAL A 82 8.62 13.36 2.25
CA VAL A 82 7.27 13.86 2.55
C VAL A 82 6.74 14.72 1.40
N VAL A 83 7.54 15.65 0.88
CA VAL A 83 7.14 16.53 -0.24
C VAL A 83 6.80 15.72 -1.48
N ARG A 84 7.62 14.73 -1.84
CA ARG A 84 7.38 13.87 -3.01
C ARG A 84 6.14 13.01 -2.86
N ALA A 85 5.96 12.35 -1.72
CA ALA A 85 4.76 11.54 -1.46
C ALA A 85 3.49 12.39 -1.50
N VAL A 86 3.51 13.58 -0.89
CA VAL A 86 2.39 14.54 -0.96
C VAL A 86 2.11 14.98 -2.39
N ARG A 87 3.15 15.27 -3.20
CA ARG A 87 2.99 15.64 -4.62
C ARG A 87 2.34 14.51 -5.42
N VAL A 88 2.83 13.28 -5.31
CA VAL A 88 2.22 12.11 -5.96
C VAL A 88 0.73 12.02 -5.63
N LYS A 89 0.37 12.14 -4.34
CA LYS A 89 -1.03 12.08 -3.93
C LYS A 89 -1.85 13.27 -4.41
N ALA A 90 -1.29 14.48 -4.36
CA ALA A 90 -1.96 15.69 -4.82
C ALA A 90 -2.24 15.67 -6.33
N ASP A 91 -1.27 15.22 -7.14
CA ASP A 91 -1.41 15.10 -8.60
C ASP A 91 -2.53 14.12 -8.94
N VAL A 92 -2.51 12.93 -8.31
CA VAL A 92 -3.52 11.89 -8.55
C VAL A 92 -4.93 12.33 -8.10
N VAL A 93 -5.04 13.00 -6.95
CA VAL A 93 -6.34 13.49 -6.45
C VAL A 93 -6.87 14.65 -7.30
N SER A 94 -5.99 15.53 -7.78
CA SER A 94 -6.40 16.69 -8.58
C SER A 94 -6.96 16.27 -9.94
N GLU A 95 -6.49 15.15 -10.48
CA GLU A 95 -7.00 14.55 -11.71
C GLU A 95 -8.28 13.72 -11.50
N ASP A 96 -8.47 13.15 -10.31
CA ASP A 96 -9.63 12.31 -9.96
C ASP A 96 -10.04 12.44 -8.48
N LEU A 97 -11.00 13.33 -8.22
CA LEU A 97 -11.52 13.59 -6.88
C LEU A 97 -12.42 12.48 -6.31
N THR A 98 -12.98 11.61 -7.16
CA THR A 98 -14.06 10.67 -6.77
C THR A 98 -13.63 9.20 -6.68
N ASP A 99 -12.33 8.90 -6.78
CA ASP A 99 -11.79 7.53 -6.63
C ASP A 99 -12.22 6.60 -7.80
N VAL A 100 -12.31 7.16 -9.01
CA VAL A 100 -12.71 6.45 -10.25
C VAL A 100 -11.64 6.65 -11.34
N GLY A 101 -10.90 5.58 -11.66
CA GLY A 101 -9.87 5.61 -12.70
C GLY A 101 -8.48 5.76 -12.10
N ARG A 102 -7.80 6.88 -12.37
CA ARG A 102 -6.36 7.03 -12.05
C ARG A 102 -6.07 6.99 -10.55
N ARG A 103 -7.02 7.40 -9.69
CA ARG A 103 -6.87 7.31 -8.23
C ARG A 103 -6.85 5.89 -7.68
N GLU A 104 -7.37 4.91 -8.44
CA GLU A 104 -7.33 3.51 -8.02
C GLU A 104 -5.88 3.04 -7.80
N MET A 105 -4.87 3.64 -8.47
CA MET A 105 -3.45 3.32 -8.26
C MET A 105 -2.97 3.51 -6.81
N LEU A 106 -3.58 4.43 -6.05
CA LEU A 106 -3.21 4.69 -4.66
C LEU A 106 -3.53 3.49 -3.76
N ASN A 107 -4.34 2.55 -4.25
CA ASN A 107 -4.64 1.28 -3.57
C ASN A 107 -3.59 0.19 -3.86
N TYR A 108 -2.42 0.52 -4.40
CA TYR A 108 -1.30 -0.43 -4.53
C TYR A 108 -0.96 -1.05 -3.17
N GLY A 109 -1.00 -2.39 -3.09
CA GLY A 109 -0.87 -3.16 -1.86
C GLY A 109 -2.09 -3.19 -0.93
N HIS A 110 -3.12 -2.37 -1.16
CA HIS A 110 -4.23 -2.23 -0.21
C HIS A 110 -5.22 -3.39 -0.22
N THR A 111 -5.42 -4.09 -1.35
CA THR A 111 -6.37 -5.22 -1.41
C THR A 111 -6.03 -6.31 -0.39
N LEU A 112 -4.78 -6.78 -0.37
CA LEU A 112 -4.33 -7.76 0.63
C LEU A 112 -4.10 -7.09 1.99
N GLY A 113 -3.54 -5.88 2.03
CA GLY A 113 -3.25 -5.18 3.28
C GLY A 113 -4.49 -4.95 4.14
N HIS A 114 -5.61 -4.51 3.56
CA HIS A 114 -6.87 -4.36 4.29
C HIS A 114 -7.44 -5.69 4.78
N ALA A 115 -7.26 -6.78 4.02
CA ALA A 115 -7.64 -8.11 4.46
C ALA A 115 -6.82 -8.56 5.68
N ILE A 116 -5.51 -8.29 5.70
CA ILE A 116 -4.62 -8.56 6.85
C ILE A 116 -5.02 -7.73 8.07
N GLU A 117 -5.26 -6.42 7.89
CA GLU A 117 -5.77 -5.57 8.97
C GLU A 117 -7.05 -6.16 9.58
N SER A 118 -8.00 -6.54 8.72
CA SER A 118 -9.29 -7.10 9.14
C SER A 118 -9.12 -8.45 9.86
N ALA A 119 -8.30 -9.35 9.32
CA ALA A 119 -8.03 -10.67 9.90
C ALA A 119 -7.33 -10.57 11.27
N SER A 120 -6.47 -9.57 11.45
CA SER A 120 -5.76 -9.33 12.71
C SER A 120 -6.60 -8.58 13.76
N GLY A 121 -7.87 -8.24 13.47
CA GLY A 121 -8.66 -7.38 14.34
C GLY A 121 -8.05 -5.99 14.52
N TYR A 122 -7.36 -5.48 13.49
CA TYR A 122 -6.64 -4.20 13.48
C TYR A 122 -5.48 -4.10 14.48
N SER A 123 -4.90 -5.23 14.88
CA SER A 123 -3.68 -5.25 15.71
C SER A 123 -2.40 -5.04 14.89
N VAL A 124 -2.41 -5.38 13.61
CA VAL A 124 -1.33 -5.06 12.66
C VAL A 124 -1.46 -3.60 12.22
N ARG A 125 -0.36 -2.85 12.22
CA ARG A 125 -0.40 -1.45 11.77
C ARG A 125 -0.72 -1.38 10.29
N HIS A 126 -1.41 -0.32 9.88
CA HIS A 126 -1.77 -0.13 8.47
C HIS A 126 -0.55 -0.25 7.54
N GLY A 127 0.53 0.49 7.78
CA GLY A 127 1.73 0.44 6.94
C GLY A 127 2.41 -0.93 6.90
N GLU A 128 2.38 -1.68 8.01
CA GLU A 128 2.88 -3.07 8.05
C GLU A 128 2.03 -3.99 7.17
N ALA A 129 0.70 -3.81 7.17
CA ALA A 129 -0.18 -4.59 6.30
C ALA A 129 -0.02 -4.20 4.82
N ILE A 130 0.08 -2.90 4.52
CA ILE A 130 0.30 -2.38 3.16
C ILE A 130 1.66 -2.83 2.62
N SER A 131 2.70 -2.91 3.45
CA SER A 131 4.02 -3.37 3.02
C SER A 131 4.00 -4.84 2.56
N ILE A 132 3.32 -5.71 3.30
CA ILE A 132 3.07 -7.10 2.89
C ILE A 132 2.24 -7.12 1.61
N GLY A 133 1.20 -6.31 1.53
CA GLY A 133 0.33 -6.21 0.36
C GLY A 133 1.04 -5.77 -0.92
N MET A 134 1.99 -4.83 -0.82
CA MET A 134 2.83 -4.42 -1.97
C MET A 134 3.73 -5.56 -2.46
N VAL A 135 4.33 -6.32 -1.53
CA VAL A 135 5.13 -7.50 -1.90
C VAL A 135 4.27 -8.54 -2.61
N PHE A 136 3.05 -8.80 -2.10
CA PHE A 136 2.10 -9.69 -2.78
C PHE A 136 1.72 -9.18 -4.17
N ALA A 137 1.37 -7.90 -4.30
CA ALA A 137 0.99 -7.31 -5.59
C ALA A 137 2.13 -7.41 -6.63
N ALA A 138 3.38 -7.24 -6.19
CA ALA A 138 4.56 -7.42 -7.05
C ALA A 138 4.76 -8.88 -7.48
N GLN A 139 4.58 -9.85 -6.58
CA GLN A 139 4.66 -11.27 -6.94
C GLN A 139 3.50 -11.71 -7.83
N LEU A 140 2.30 -11.21 -7.58
CA LEU A 140 1.14 -11.43 -8.43
C LEU A 140 1.39 -10.90 -9.85
N ALA A 141 1.95 -9.70 -9.98
CA ALA A 141 2.35 -9.14 -11.27
C ALA A 141 3.42 -9.99 -11.97
N ARG A 142 4.41 -10.51 -11.21
CA ARG A 142 5.47 -11.38 -11.73
C ARG A 142 4.90 -12.69 -12.28
N HIS A 143 4.08 -13.40 -11.50
CA HIS A 143 3.46 -14.65 -11.94
C HIS A 143 2.50 -14.42 -13.12
N ALA A 144 1.86 -13.25 -13.20
CA ALA A 144 1.04 -12.85 -14.33
C ALA A 144 1.85 -12.47 -15.59
N GLY A 145 3.20 -12.48 -15.52
CA GLY A 145 4.08 -12.08 -16.62
C GLY A 145 4.09 -10.58 -16.91
N LEU A 146 3.64 -9.75 -15.96
CA LEU A 146 3.56 -8.29 -16.11
C LEU A 146 4.79 -7.56 -15.59
N LEU A 147 5.41 -8.08 -14.52
CA LEU A 147 6.57 -7.47 -13.87
C LEU A 147 7.75 -8.44 -13.89
N ASP A 148 8.96 -7.92 -14.14
CA ASP A 148 10.16 -8.76 -14.11
C ASP A 148 10.55 -9.18 -12.68
N ARG A 149 11.39 -10.23 -12.59
CA ARG A 149 11.83 -10.81 -11.32
C ARG A 149 12.64 -9.83 -10.47
N ASP A 150 13.44 -8.97 -11.08
CA ASP A 150 14.34 -8.06 -10.36
C ASP A 150 13.53 -6.92 -9.76
N SER A 151 12.58 -6.35 -10.51
CA SER A 151 11.61 -5.38 -9.99
C SER A 151 10.76 -5.96 -8.87
N ALA A 152 10.28 -7.21 -8.99
CA ALA A 152 9.56 -7.88 -7.90
C ALA A 152 10.43 -8.10 -6.66
N SER A 153 11.71 -8.48 -6.84
CA SER A 153 12.66 -8.69 -5.74
C SER A 153 13.01 -7.38 -5.02
N ARG A 154 13.16 -6.29 -5.78
CA ARG A 154 13.41 -4.93 -5.26
C ARG A 154 12.35 -4.46 -4.26
N HIS A 155 11.10 -4.89 -4.42
CA HIS A 155 10.04 -4.59 -3.43
C HIS A 155 10.40 -5.18 -2.07
N ARG A 156 10.73 -6.48 -2.03
CA ARG A 156 11.09 -7.16 -0.77
C ARG A 156 12.35 -6.56 -0.17
N GLU A 157 13.37 -6.30 -0.97
CA GLU A 157 14.65 -5.75 -0.51
C GLU A 157 14.49 -4.38 0.15
N LEU A 158 13.87 -3.43 -0.55
CA LEU A 158 13.65 -2.09 -0.01
C LEU A 158 12.74 -2.11 1.22
N ILE A 159 11.62 -2.84 1.16
CA ILE A 159 10.67 -2.89 2.28
C ILE A 159 11.30 -3.53 3.52
N SER A 160 12.06 -4.60 3.35
CA SER A 160 12.76 -5.24 4.47
C SER A 160 13.85 -4.34 5.05
N ALA A 161 14.56 -3.57 4.20
CA ALA A 161 15.58 -2.62 4.65
C ALA A 161 14.99 -1.47 5.50
N MET A 162 13.73 -1.09 5.26
CA MET A 162 12.99 -0.15 6.10
C MET A 162 12.47 -0.77 7.42
N ALA A 163 12.84 -2.02 7.71
CA ALA A 163 12.35 -2.81 8.84
C ALA A 163 10.82 -2.94 8.90
N LEU A 164 10.20 -3.07 7.71
CA LEU A 164 8.79 -3.37 7.53
C LEU A 164 8.61 -4.86 7.14
N PRO A 165 7.49 -5.48 7.53
CA PRO A 165 7.24 -6.89 7.21
C PRO A 165 7.01 -7.09 5.71
N THR A 166 7.52 -8.21 5.20
CA THR A 166 7.37 -8.65 3.81
C THR A 166 6.79 -10.06 3.69
N THR A 167 6.42 -10.65 4.82
CA THR A 167 5.88 -12.00 4.93
C THR A 167 4.62 -11.99 5.78
N TYR A 168 3.78 -13.02 5.60
CA TYR A 168 2.57 -13.19 6.39
C TYR A 168 2.39 -14.67 6.74
N PRO A 169 2.26 -15.03 8.03
CA PRO A 169 2.23 -16.43 8.46
C PRO A 169 0.83 -17.09 8.39
N GLY A 170 -0.20 -16.37 7.94
CA GLY A 170 -1.56 -16.89 7.81
C GLY A 170 -1.84 -17.56 6.46
N SER A 171 -3.11 -17.85 6.17
CA SER A 171 -3.52 -18.51 4.92
C SER A 171 -4.20 -17.55 3.95
N LEU A 172 -4.02 -17.79 2.65
CA LEU A 172 -4.76 -17.07 1.61
C LEU A 172 -6.27 -17.33 1.72
N ALA A 173 -6.66 -18.55 2.11
CA ALA A 173 -8.06 -18.95 2.25
C ALA A 173 -8.82 -18.09 3.26
N ASP A 174 -8.17 -17.67 4.35
CA ASP A 174 -8.78 -16.79 5.36
C ASP A 174 -8.92 -15.34 4.87
N LEU A 175 -8.01 -14.90 4.00
CA LEU A 175 -7.98 -13.53 3.48
C LEU A 175 -8.89 -13.32 2.25
N LEU A 176 -9.10 -14.35 1.42
CA LEU A 176 -9.94 -14.27 0.21
C LEU A 176 -11.35 -13.73 0.48
N PRO A 177 -12.09 -14.20 1.51
CA PRO A 177 -13.40 -13.63 1.85
C PRO A 177 -13.31 -12.15 2.20
N LEU A 178 -12.27 -11.74 2.94
CA LEU A 178 -12.08 -10.35 3.39
C LEU A 178 -11.76 -9.41 2.22
N MET A 179 -10.97 -9.87 1.24
CA MET A 179 -10.71 -9.11 0.01
C MET A 179 -11.97 -8.89 -0.84
N ARG A 180 -12.95 -9.81 -0.77
CA ARG A 180 -14.23 -9.72 -1.51
C ARG A 180 -15.25 -8.79 -0.86
N VAL A 181 -15.12 -8.48 0.43
CA VAL A 181 -16.07 -7.63 1.17
C VAL A 181 -16.01 -6.15 0.73
N ASP A 182 -14.85 -5.69 0.25
CA ASP A 182 -14.58 -4.29 -0.08
C ASP A 182 -15.48 -3.72 -1.21
N LYS A 183 -16.14 -4.55 -2.03
CA LYS A 183 -16.93 -4.05 -3.19
C LYS A 183 -18.19 -4.87 -3.52
N LYS A 184 -19.12 -5.03 -2.56
CA LYS A 184 -20.45 -5.65 -2.79
C LYS A 184 -21.33 -5.03 -3.90
N THR A 185 -20.91 -3.92 -4.51
CA THR A 185 -21.70 -3.14 -5.49
C THR A 185 -21.24 -3.27 -6.95
N ARG A 186 -20.11 -3.93 -7.26
CA ARG A 186 -19.62 -4.07 -8.65
C ARG A 186 -19.16 -5.52 -8.92
N GLY A 187 -20.13 -6.39 -9.24
CA GLY A 187 -19.93 -7.71 -9.87
C GLY A 187 -18.68 -8.50 -9.48
N ALA A 188 -18.67 -9.10 -8.29
CA ALA A 188 -17.95 -10.32 -7.84
C ALA A 188 -16.46 -10.59 -8.17
N GLN A 189 -15.78 -9.82 -9.01
CA GLN A 189 -14.39 -10.07 -9.41
C GLN A 189 -13.42 -9.23 -8.58
N LEU A 190 -12.42 -9.91 -8.00
CA LEU A 190 -11.33 -9.25 -7.28
C LEU A 190 -10.52 -8.38 -8.23
N ARG A 191 -10.10 -7.21 -7.75
CA ARG A 191 -9.26 -6.27 -8.50
C ARG A 191 -8.02 -5.97 -7.68
N PHE A 192 -6.87 -6.05 -8.33
CA PHE A 192 -5.59 -5.70 -7.72
C PHE A 192 -4.95 -4.59 -8.54
N VAL A 193 -4.42 -3.58 -7.86
CA VAL A 193 -3.44 -2.68 -8.47
C VAL A 193 -2.12 -3.45 -8.50
N VAL A 194 -1.55 -3.59 -9.68
CA VAL A 194 -0.25 -4.22 -9.95
C VAL A 194 0.61 -3.28 -10.79
N LEU A 195 1.87 -3.65 -11.04
CA LEU A 195 2.79 -2.89 -11.87
C LEU A 195 3.15 -3.66 -13.15
N GLU A 196 3.23 -2.96 -14.28
CA GLU A 196 3.93 -3.46 -15.49
C GLU A 196 5.42 -3.10 -15.47
N ASP A 197 5.74 -2.02 -14.77
CA ASP A 197 7.08 -1.52 -14.50
C ASP A 197 6.98 -0.58 -13.30
N ILE A 198 8.10 -0.24 -12.68
CA ILE A 198 8.14 0.81 -11.64
C ILE A 198 7.64 2.13 -12.26
N GLY A 199 6.65 2.74 -11.63
CA GLY A 199 5.98 3.96 -12.13
C GLY A 199 4.87 3.70 -13.15
N ARG A 200 4.55 2.43 -13.46
CA ARG A 200 3.51 2.05 -14.42
C ARG A 200 2.45 1.13 -13.80
N PRO A 201 1.56 1.68 -12.96
CA PRO A 201 0.49 0.91 -12.32
C PRO A 201 -0.63 0.57 -13.31
N ARG A 202 -1.23 -0.60 -13.13
CA ARG A 202 -2.45 -1.03 -13.83
C ARG A 202 -3.35 -1.85 -12.92
N ILE A 203 -4.58 -2.06 -13.37
CA ILE A 203 -5.49 -2.99 -12.71
C ILE A 203 -5.35 -4.38 -13.33
N LEU A 204 -5.23 -5.38 -12.47
CA LEU A 204 -5.42 -6.79 -12.78
C LEU A 204 -6.79 -7.21 -12.26
N GLU A 205 -7.69 -7.53 -13.19
CA GLU A 205 -9.08 -7.92 -12.90
C GLU A 205 -9.19 -9.44 -12.89
N GLY A 206 -9.82 -9.98 -11.84
CA GLY A 206 -10.15 -11.39 -11.72
C GLY A 206 -8.98 -12.36 -11.90
N PRO A 207 -7.80 -12.16 -11.25
CA PRO A 207 -6.77 -13.19 -11.27
C PRO A 207 -7.35 -14.50 -10.71
N ASP A 208 -6.99 -15.62 -11.32
CA ASP A 208 -7.42 -16.93 -10.84
C ASP A 208 -6.80 -17.26 -9.46
N GLU A 209 -7.42 -18.21 -8.76
CA GLU A 209 -6.99 -18.58 -7.41
C GLU A 209 -5.62 -19.26 -7.40
N GLU A 210 -5.21 -19.92 -8.49
CA GLU A 210 -3.90 -20.58 -8.60
C GLU A 210 -2.77 -19.55 -8.67
N LEU A 211 -2.94 -18.51 -9.48
CA LEU A 211 -2.04 -17.38 -9.58
C LEU A 211 -1.93 -16.62 -8.26
N MET A 212 -3.05 -16.38 -7.60
CA MET A 212 -3.04 -15.76 -6.26
C MET A 212 -2.35 -16.67 -5.23
N ALA A 213 -2.56 -17.99 -5.28
CA ALA A 213 -1.90 -18.93 -4.38
C ALA A 213 -0.38 -18.97 -4.62
N ALA A 214 0.07 -18.98 -5.87
CA ALA A 214 1.48 -18.93 -6.23
C ALA A 214 2.14 -17.63 -5.73
N ALA A 215 1.48 -16.48 -5.93
CA ALA A 215 1.95 -15.20 -5.41
C ALA A 215 1.98 -15.18 -3.88
N PHE A 216 0.98 -15.77 -3.22
CA PHE A 216 0.89 -15.82 -1.76
C PHE A 216 1.95 -16.73 -1.14
N ALA A 217 2.28 -17.84 -1.79
CA ALA A 217 3.33 -18.75 -1.35
C ALA A 217 4.71 -18.05 -1.24
N ASP A 218 4.98 -17.07 -2.10
CA ASP A 218 6.20 -16.25 -2.03
C ASP A 218 6.25 -15.36 -0.77
N LEU A 219 5.15 -15.15 -0.04
CA LEU A 219 5.12 -14.39 1.23
C LEU A 219 5.26 -15.26 2.47
N MET A 220 5.29 -16.58 2.31
CA MET A 220 5.48 -17.45 3.48
C MET A 220 6.87 -17.20 4.07
N PRO A 221 7.00 -17.12 5.41
CA PRO A 221 8.30 -17.15 6.04
C PRO A 221 9.06 -18.38 5.54
N LEU A 222 10.34 -18.22 5.19
CA LEU A 222 11.19 -19.38 4.96
C LEU A 222 11.11 -20.23 6.24
N GLY A 223 10.62 -21.46 6.11
CA GLY A 223 10.53 -22.37 7.23
C GLY A 223 11.87 -22.40 7.94
N THR A 224 11.88 -22.17 9.25
CA THR A 224 13.03 -22.48 10.08
C THR A 224 13.20 -23.99 10.03
N SER A 225 14.03 -24.46 9.10
CA SER A 225 14.61 -25.80 9.11
C SER A 225 15.40 -26.02 10.40
#